data_AF-A0A7C3C8L2-F1
#
_entry.id   AF-A0A7C3C8L2-F1
#
_cell.length_a   1.000
_cell.length_b   1.000
_cell.length_c   1.000
_cell.angle_alpha   90.00
_cell.angle_beta   90.00
_cell.angle_gamma   90.00
#
_symmetry.space_group_name_H-M   'P 1'
#
loop_
_entity.id
_entity.type
_entity.pdbx_description
1 polymer ?
#
loop_
_entity_poly.entity_id
_entity_poly.type
_entity_poly.pdbx_seq_one_letter_code
_entity_poly.pdbx_strand_id
1 'polypeptide(L)'
;MPAGKKIGLFGGTFDPIHSAHVTVAREAAEKFGLDEVLLVPAAAPPHKRGAAAAPYEDRYRMVELACRGDPRLKPSRLEEGRVPSYTIDTVRELKRRLGPEDRLYLIIGADAFGEITTWHRWEDLVREVEFIVATRPGH
;
A
#
# COMPACT_ATOMS: atom_id res chain seq x y z
N MET A 1 8.35 21.58 17.79
CA MET A 1 7.79 21.10 16.52
C MET A 1 7.00 19.85 16.82
N PRO A 2 5.80 19.62 16.25
CA PRO A 2 5.15 18.33 16.36
C PRO A 2 6.07 17.25 15.77
N ALA A 3 6.05 16.05 16.34
CA ALA A 3 6.77 14.90 15.78
C ALA A 3 6.21 14.59 14.38
N GLY A 4 7.09 14.25 13.43
CA GLY A 4 6.67 13.85 12.08
C GLY A 4 5.83 12.58 12.09
N LYS A 5 4.91 12.47 11.12
CA LYS A 5 4.00 11.33 11.00
C LYS A 5 4.69 10.12 10.40
N LYS A 6 4.35 8.92 10.86
CA LYS A 6 4.71 7.64 10.25
C LYS A 6 3.55 7.09 9.44
N ILE A 7 3.73 7.00 8.13
CA ILE A 7 2.68 6.63 7.19
C ILE A 7 3.05 5.31 6.51
N GLY A 8 2.15 4.33 6.57
CA GLY A 8 2.23 3.11 5.79
C GLY A 8 1.51 3.24 4.46
N LEU A 9 2.15 2.88 3.36
CA LEU A 9 1.52 2.69 2.06
C LEU A 9 1.31 1.18 1.86
N PHE A 10 0.06 0.74 1.76
CA PHE A 10 -0.29 -0.66 1.50
C PHE A 10 -1.03 -0.79 0.17
N GLY A 11 -0.27 -1.08 -0.88
CA GLY A 11 -0.79 -1.27 -2.23
C GLY A 11 -1.31 -2.68 -2.45
N GLY A 12 -2.41 -2.82 -3.19
CA GLY A 12 -2.95 -4.12 -3.56
C GLY A 12 -4.03 -4.03 -4.63
N THR A 13 -4.28 -5.13 -5.35
CA THR A 13 -5.42 -5.20 -6.28
C THR A 13 -6.73 -5.07 -5.53
N PHE A 14 -6.85 -5.67 -4.34
CA PHE A 14 -8.06 -5.65 -3.50
C PHE A 14 -9.32 -6.03 -4.27
N ASP A 15 -9.30 -7.22 -4.88
CA ASP A 15 -10.37 -7.74 -5.72
C ASP A 15 -10.91 -9.10 -5.22
N PRO A 16 -11.67 -9.12 -4.11
CA PRO A 16 -11.96 -8.02 -3.20
C PRO A 16 -10.91 -7.87 -2.08
N ILE A 17 -10.96 -6.77 -1.33
CA ILE A 17 -10.31 -6.70 -0.02
C ILE A 17 -10.95 -7.73 0.93
N HIS A 18 -10.16 -8.28 1.85
CA HIS A 18 -10.61 -9.32 2.78
C HIS A 18 -9.88 -9.20 4.13
N SER A 19 -10.31 -9.99 5.12
CA SER A 19 -9.81 -9.91 6.51
C SER A 19 -8.29 -9.96 6.62
N ALA A 20 -7.61 -10.85 5.89
CA ALA A 20 -6.14 -10.91 5.96
C ALA A 20 -5.43 -9.63 5.48
N HIS A 21 -5.99 -8.87 4.53
CA HIS A 21 -5.44 -7.54 4.18
C HIS A 21 -5.60 -6.56 5.35
N VAL A 22 -6.78 -6.54 5.96
CA VAL A 22 -7.08 -5.66 7.10
C VAL A 22 -6.19 -6.01 8.29
N THR A 23 -6.01 -7.30 8.60
CA THR A 23 -5.11 -7.76 9.65
C THR A 23 -3.68 -7.28 9.41
N VAL A 24 -3.14 -7.44 8.20
CA VAL A 24 -1.79 -6.95 7.88
C VAL A 24 -1.67 -5.44 8.09
N ALA A 25 -2.65 -4.67 7.63
CA ALA A 25 -2.62 -3.21 7.77
C ALA A 25 -2.68 -2.77 9.25
N ARG A 26 -3.54 -3.42 10.06
CA ARG A 26 -3.67 -3.14 11.50
C ARG A 26 -2.41 -3.52 12.28
N GLU A 27 -1.90 -4.72 12.03
CA GLU A 27 -0.68 -5.23 12.67
C GLU A 27 0.53 -4.37 12.31
N ALA A 28 0.64 -3.90 11.07
CA ALA A 28 1.67 -2.96 10.66
C ALA A 28 1.53 -1.62 11.40
N ALA A 29 0.30 -1.09 11.50
CA ALA A 29 0.05 0.14 12.24
C ALA A 29 0.44 0.02 13.73
N GLU A 30 0.08 -1.09 14.37
CA GLU A 30 0.37 -1.33 15.78
C GLU A 30 1.84 -1.58 16.06
N LYS A 31 2.46 -2.53 15.35
CA LYS A 31 3.83 -2.98 15.63
C LYS A 31 4.89 -1.94 15.29
N PHE A 32 4.64 -1.11 14.27
CA PHE A 32 5.59 -0.08 13.82
C PHE A 32 5.20 1.32 14.28
N GLY A 33 4.09 1.45 15.02
CA GLY A 33 3.58 2.71 15.52
C GLY A 33 3.27 3.69 14.39
N LEU A 34 2.60 3.22 13.33
CA LEU A 34 2.18 4.07 12.21
C LEU A 34 0.96 4.89 12.63
N ASP A 35 1.00 6.18 12.36
CA ASP A 35 -0.13 7.09 12.60
C ASP A 35 -1.27 6.78 11.63
N GLU A 36 -0.93 6.46 10.38
CA GLU A 36 -1.88 6.19 9.31
C GLU A 36 -1.36 5.08 8.37
N VAL A 37 -2.26 4.23 7.86
CA VAL A 37 -1.99 3.28 6.80
C VAL A 37 -2.94 3.54 5.63
N LEU A 38 -2.38 3.96 4.51
CA LEU A 38 -3.08 4.20 3.26
C LEU A 38 -3.24 2.87 2.51
N LEU A 39 -4.48 2.37 2.41
CA LEU A 39 -4.81 1.25 1.54
C LEU A 39 -5.09 1.79 0.14
N VAL A 40 -4.21 1.47 -0.80
CA VAL A 40 -4.24 1.99 -2.18
C VAL A 40 -4.62 0.87 -3.15
N PRO A 41 -5.86 0.85 -3.68
CA PRO A 41 -6.23 -0.06 -4.75
C PRO A 41 -5.41 0.25 -5.99
N ALA A 42 -4.72 -0.75 -6.52
CA ALA A 42 -3.99 -0.62 -7.78
C ALA A 42 -4.97 -0.43 -8.95
N ALA A 43 -4.71 0.53 -9.83
CA ALA A 43 -5.56 0.75 -11.00
C ALA A 43 -5.26 -0.24 -12.13
N ALA A 44 -3.99 -0.41 -12.48
CA ALA A 44 -3.54 -1.30 -13.54
C ALA A 44 -2.15 -1.86 -13.21
N PRO A 45 -2.05 -2.82 -12.28
CA PRO A 45 -0.76 -3.36 -11.87
C PRO A 45 -0.09 -4.11 -13.04
N PRO A 46 1.09 -3.68 -13.51
CA PRO A 46 1.71 -4.18 -14.73
C PRO A 46 2.16 -5.64 -14.64
N HIS A 47 2.40 -6.14 -13.42
CA HIS A 47 2.80 -7.52 -13.13
C HIS A 47 1.62 -8.51 -13.10
N LYS A 48 0.38 -8.02 -13.21
CA LYS A 48 -0.84 -8.84 -13.25
C LYS A 48 -1.66 -8.46 -14.48
N ARG A 49 -1.33 -9.00 -15.66
CA ARG A 49 -2.13 -8.77 -16.87
C ARG A 49 -3.53 -9.36 -16.66
N GLY A 50 -4.58 -8.52 -16.70
CA GLY A 50 -5.98 -8.90 -16.40
C GLY A 50 -6.35 -8.89 -14.91
N ALA A 51 -5.61 -8.17 -14.06
CA ALA A 51 -5.57 -8.35 -12.60
C ALA A 51 -6.88 -8.25 -11.82
N ALA A 52 -7.87 -7.50 -12.30
CA ALA A 52 -9.07 -7.20 -11.54
C ALA A 52 -10.31 -7.52 -12.36
N ALA A 53 -11.15 -8.41 -11.84
CA ALA A 53 -12.48 -8.70 -12.34
C ALA A 53 -13.46 -7.56 -11.99
N ALA A 54 -13.33 -6.94 -10.81
CA ALA A 54 -14.19 -5.82 -10.41
C ALA A 54 -13.69 -4.44 -10.89
N PRO A 55 -14.61 -3.52 -11.25
CA PRO A 55 -14.29 -2.12 -11.52
C PRO A 55 -13.51 -1.46 -10.38
N TYR A 56 -12.67 -0.47 -10.71
CA TYR A 56 -11.87 0.27 -9.72
C TYR A 56 -12.74 0.85 -8.60
N GLU A 57 -13.87 1.46 -8.96
CA GLU A 57 -14.78 2.10 -8.01
C GLU A 57 -15.37 1.11 -7.00
N ASP A 58 -15.74 -0.10 -7.44
CA ASP A 58 -16.26 -1.13 -6.55
C ASP A 58 -15.19 -1.61 -5.58
N ARG A 59 -13.95 -1.81 -6.06
CA ARG A 59 -12.81 -2.16 -5.21
C ARG A 59 -12.50 -1.07 -4.20
N TYR A 60 -12.50 0.19 -4.62
CA TYR A 60 -12.29 1.32 -3.72
C TYR A 60 -13.36 1.38 -2.62
N ARG A 61 -14.65 1.25 -2.98
CA ARG A 61 -15.75 1.24 -2.00
C ARG A 61 -15.63 0.09 -0.99
N MET A 62 -15.22 -1.09 -1.44
CA MET A 62 -14.94 -2.20 -0.51
C MET A 62 -13.78 -1.87 0.44
N VAL A 63 -12.73 -1.18 -0.03
CA VAL A 63 -11.65 -0.68 0.83
C VAL A 63 -12.16 0.38 1.81
N GLU A 64 -13.01 1.30 1.40
CA GLU A 64 -13.63 2.28 2.31
C GLU A 64 -14.40 1.59 3.44
N LEU A 65 -15.22 0.59 3.10
CA LEU A 65 -15.96 -0.21 4.10
C LEU A 65 -15.01 -0.93 5.06
N ALA A 66 -13.94 -1.53 4.54
CA ALA A 66 -12.95 -2.25 5.34
C ALA A 66 -12.17 -1.34 6.32
N CYS A 67 -11.98 -0.07 5.98
CA CYS A 67 -11.26 0.89 6.82
C CYS A 67 -12.10 1.42 7.99
N ARG A 68 -13.43 1.35 7.95
CA ARG A 68 -14.32 1.97 8.96
C ARG A 68 -14.07 1.49 10.39
N GLY A 69 -13.55 0.28 10.56
CA GLY A 69 -13.31 -0.32 11.87
C GLY A 69 -12.01 0.09 12.56
N ASP A 70 -11.14 0.89 11.93
CA ASP A 70 -9.91 1.37 12.55
C ASP A 70 -9.54 2.76 12.00
N PRO A 71 -9.49 3.82 12.84
CA PRO A 71 -9.26 5.19 12.39
C PRO A 71 -7.88 5.42 11.77
N ARG A 72 -6.91 4.53 11.99
CA ARG A 72 -5.57 4.62 11.36
C ARG A 72 -5.59 4.16 9.92
N LEU A 73 -6.55 3.32 9.53
CA LEU A 73 -6.66 2.82 8.16
C LEU A 73 -7.42 3.81 7.29
N LYS A 74 -6.82 4.21 6.16
CA LYS A 74 -7.40 5.19 5.24
C LYS A 74 -7.50 4.61 3.82
N PRO A 75 -8.69 4.60 3.20
CA PRO A 75 -8.80 4.30 1.78
C PRO A 75 -8.18 5.43 0.97
N SER A 76 -7.44 5.11 -0.10
CA SER A 76 -6.73 6.12 -0.88
C SER A 76 -6.86 5.88 -2.39
N ARG A 77 -7.16 6.96 -3.13
CA ARG A 77 -7.31 7.00 -4.59
C ARG A 77 -6.02 7.38 -5.32
N LEU A 78 -4.85 7.27 -4.69
CA LEU A 78 -3.57 7.71 -5.28
C LEU A 78 -3.28 7.11 -6.65
N GLU A 79 -3.74 5.89 -6.91
CA GLU A 79 -3.55 5.22 -8.20
C GLU A 79 -4.74 5.32 -9.15
N GLU A 80 -5.84 6.00 -8.78
CA GLU A 80 -7.02 6.14 -9.64
C GLU A 80 -6.66 6.70 -11.02
N GLY A 81 -7.15 6.05 -12.08
CA GLY A 81 -6.91 6.45 -13.47
C GLY A 81 -5.48 6.22 -13.98
N ARG A 82 -4.57 5.63 -13.19
CA ARG A 82 -3.19 5.36 -13.64
C ARG A 82 -3.08 4.09 -14.47
N VAL A 83 -2.46 4.21 -15.64
CA VAL A 83 -2.20 3.09 -16.55
C VAL A 83 -0.82 3.25 -17.21
N PRO A 84 0.17 2.38 -16.93
CA PRO A 84 0.20 1.39 -15.84
C PRO A 84 0.32 2.06 -14.45
N SER A 85 0.03 1.32 -13.37
CA SER A 85 0.24 1.81 -12.01
C SER A 85 1.51 1.19 -11.40
N TYR A 86 2.60 1.97 -11.36
CA TYR A 86 3.88 1.56 -10.76
C TYR A 86 4.02 2.08 -9.32
N THR A 87 4.42 1.19 -8.40
CA THR A 87 4.60 1.52 -6.98
C THR A 87 5.56 2.69 -6.75
N ILE A 88 6.65 2.78 -7.53
CA ILE A 88 7.63 3.87 -7.44
C ILE A 88 7.01 5.24 -7.70
N ASP A 89 6.05 5.33 -8.63
CA ASP A 89 5.39 6.60 -8.95
C ASP A 89 4.42 7.01 -7.85
N THR A 90 3.73 6.04 -7.24
CA THR A 90 2.86 6.24 -6.07
C THR A 90 3.67 6.69 -4.85
N VAL A 91 4.81 6.04 -4.58
CA VAL A 91 5.74 6.42 -3.51
C VAL A 91 6.23 7.85 -3.68
N ARG A 92 6.70 8.21 -4.88
CA ARG A 92 7.23 9.56 -5.15
C ARG A 92 6.16 10.62 -5.04
N GLU A 93 4.94 10.33 -5.50
CA GLU A 93 3.84 11.26 -5.31
C GLU A 93 3.51 11.48 -3.85
N LEU A 94 3.42 10.40 -3.06
CA LEU A 94 3.12 10.51 -1.66
C LEU A 94 4.22 11.29 -0.93
N LYS A 95 5.50 11.00 -1.19
CA LYS A 95 6.64 11.75 -0.64
C LYS A 95 6.59 13.25 -0.93
N ARG A 96 6.12 13.68 -2.11
CA ARG A 96 5.96 15.11 -2.41
C ARG A 96 4.92 15.81 -1.54
N ARG A 97 4.01 15.05 -0.92
CA ARG A 97 2.96 15.54 -0.01
C ARG A 97 3.37 15.48 1.46
N LEU A 98 4.50 14.83 1.77
CA LEU A 98 4.99 14.63 3.13
C LEU A 98 5.83 15.82 3.61
N GLY A 99 5.75 16.10 4.90
CA GLY A 99 6.64 17.03 5.57
C GLY A 99 8.06 16.45 5.72
N PRO A 100 9.06 17.29 6.03
CA PRO A 100 10.47 16.88 6.13
C PRO A 100 10.73 15.83 7.22
N GLU A 101 9.91 15.81 8.27
CA GLU A 101 10.04 14.87 9.40
C GLU A 101 9.16 13.62 9.25
N ASP A 102 8.28 13.59 8.23
CA ASP A 102 7.38 12.47 8.00
C ASP A 102 8.14 11.28 7.40
N ARG A 103 7.71 10.07 7.76
CA ARG A 103 8.32 8.81 7.30
C ARG A 103 7.32 7.99 6.51
N LEU A 104 7.80 7.43 5.40
CA LEU A 104 7.01 6.57 4.53
C LEU A 104 7.52 5.13 4.58
N TYR A 105 6.60 4.21 4.87
CA TYR A 105 6.83 2.77 4.88
C TYR A 105 6.01 2.11 3.77
N LEU A 106 6.60 1.17 3.04
CA LEU A 106 5.88 0.34 2.08
C LEU A 106 5.57 -1.01 2.70
N ILE A 107 4.28 -1.30 2.90
CA ILE A 107 3.79 -2.57 3.43
C ILE A 107 3.59 -3.52 2.25
N ILE A 108 4.16 -4.73 2.35
CA ILE A 108 4.13 -5.74 1.28
C ILE A 108 4.08 -7.15 1.87
N GLY A 109 3.42 -8.09 1.20
CA GLY A 109 3.49 -9.51 1.57
C GLY A 109 4.81 -10.15 1.15
N ALA A 110 5.27 -11.16 1.89
CA ALA A 110 6.53 -11.87 1.63
C ALA A 110 6.64 -12.42 0.19
N ASP A 111 5.55 -12.98 -0.36
CA ASP A 111 5.54 -13.50 -1.74
C ASP A 111 5.82 -12.40 -2.77
N ALA A 112 5.14 -11.26 -2.64
CA ALA A 112 5.34 -10.11 -3.53
C ALA A 112 6.71 -9.47 -3.35
N PHE A 113 7.27 -9.49 -2.13
CA PHE A 113 8.62 -9.04 -1.87
C PHE A 113 9.67 -9.96 -2.49
N GLY A 114 9.43 -11.28 -2.50
CA GLY A 114 10.29 -12.26 -3.19
C GLY A 114 10.44 -11.99 -4.69
N GLU A 115 9.45 -11.35 -5.31
CA GLU A 115 9.45 -10.97 -6.73
C GLU A 115 9.82 -9.49 -6.97
N ILE A 116 10.30 -8.76 -5.94
CA ILE A 116 10.48 -7.30 -6.04
C ILE A 116 11.45 -6.87 -7.14
N THR A 117 12.44 -7.69 -7.49
CA THR A 117 13.41 -7.40 -8.56
C THR A 117 12.79 -7.39 -9.95
N THR A 118 11.57 -7.90 -10.10
CA THR A 118 10.78 -7.81 -11.33
C THR A 118 10.04 -6.49 -11.47
N TRP A 119 9.94 -5.69 -10.38
CA TRP A 119 9.16 -4.47 -10.37
C TRP A 119 9.85 -3.34 -11.14
N HIS A 120 9.04 -2.46 -11.73
CA HIS A 120 9.56 -1.31 -12.45
C HIS A 120 10.38 -0.40 -11.53
N ARG A 121 11.65 -0.19 -11.90
CA ARG A 121 12.64 0.59 -11.14
C ARG A 121 12.76 0.14 -9.67
N TRP A 122 12.79 -1.17 -9.44
CA TRP A 122 12.89 -1.74 -8.10
C TRP A 122 14.10 -1.21 -7.30
N GLU A 123 15.24 -0.96 -7.95
CA GLU A 123 16.44 -0.41 -7.30
C GLU A 123 16.19 0.99 -6.71
N ASP A 124 15.41 1.83 -7.40
CA ASP A 124 15.04 3.14 -6.89
C ASP A 124 14.01 3.00 -5.78
N LEU A 125 13.05 2.08 -5.94
CA LEU A 125 12.05 1.81 -4.91
C LEU A 125 12.71 1.41 -3.59
N VAL A 126 13.69 0.50 -3.62
CA VAL A 126 14.37 0.07 -2.39
C VAL A 126 15.23 1.13 -1.73
N ARG A 127 15.64 2.17 -2.48
CA ARG A 127 16.34 3.34 -1.94
C ARG A 127 15.40 4.39 -1.39
N GLU A 128 14.15 4.39 -1.82
CA GLU A 128 13.20 5.44 -1.49
C GLU A 128 12.31 5.12 -0.28
N VAL A 129 12.10 3.86 0.10
CA VAL A 129 11.20 3.52 1.22
C VAL A 129 11.80 2.48 2.16
N GLU A 130 11.34 2.53 3.42
CA GLU A 130 11.51 1.43 4.36
C GLU A 130 10.39 0.40 4.13
N PHE A 131 10.73 -0.89 4.10
CA PHE A 131 9.73 -1.96 3.89
C PHE A 131 9.22 -2.53 5.22
N ILE A 132 7.93 -2.81 5.25
CA ILE A 132 7.30 -3.68 6.25
C ILE A 132 6.84 -4.93 5.50
N VAL A 133 7.60 -6.02 5.65
CA VAL A 133 7.30 -7.28 4.97
C VAL A 133 6.47 -8.18 5.88
N ALA A 134 5.23 -8.44 5.48
CA ALA A 134 4.30 -9.30 6.19
C ALA A 134 4.44 -10.76 5.73
N THR A 135 4.76 -11.65 6.67
CA THR A 135 4.76 -13.10 6.46
C THR A 135 3.41 -13.72 6.83
N ARG A 136 3.05 -14.83 6.18
CA ARG A 136 1.88 -15.65 6.56
C ARG A 136 2.39 -17.00 7.07
N PRO A 137 1.79 -17.60 8.11
CA PRO A 137 2.11 -18.97 8.52
C PRO A 137 1.85 -19.93 7.35
N GLY A 138 2.88 -20.69 6.95
CA GLY A 138 2.83 -21.58 5.77
C GLY A 138 3.99 -21.39 4.78
N HIS A 139 4.85 -20.39 5.02
CA HIS A 139 6.14 -20.15 4.38
C HIS A 139 7.22 -19.92 5.44
#